data_AF-A0AAD6P9Q5-F1
#
_entry.id   AF-A0AAD6P9Q5-F1
#
_cell.length_a   1.000
_cell.length_b   1.000
_cell.length_c   1.000
_cell.angle_alpha   90.00
_cell.angle_beta   90.00
_cell.angle_gamma   90.00
#
_symmetry.space_group_name_H-M   'P 1'
#
loop_
_entity.id
_entity.type
_entity.pdbx_description
1 polymer ?
#
loop_
_entity_poly.entity_id
_entity_poly.type
_entity_poly.pdbx_seq_one_letter_code
_entity_poly.pdbx_strand_id
1 'polypeptide(L)'
;MKQVKTWAELLNTFCINGKLELELLYKVQMQCYEDAKLMKLFPEIVRSLYDQDVLAEDTILHWFRKGTNPKGRQTFVKALEPFVNWLEEAEEEE
;
A
#
# COMPACT_ATOMS: atom_id res chain seq x y z
N MET A 1 -10.57 -6.63 -6.32
CA MET A 1 -10.78 -5.27 -5.76
C MET A 1 -12.17 -4.95 -5.19
N LYS A 2 -13.27 -5.64 -5.58
CA LYS A 2 -14.63 -5.27 -5.12
C LYS A 2 -14.76 -5.14 -3.59
N GLN A 3 -14.06 -5.98 -2.83
CA GLN A 3 -14.02 -5.94 -1.37
C GLN A 3 -13.31 -4.70 -0.81
N VAL A 4 -12.21 -4.23 -1.40
CA VAL A 4 -11.51 -3.02 -0.91
C VAL A 4 -12.45 -1.81 -1.00
N LYS A 5 -13.16 -1.67 -2.14
CA LYS A 5 -14.18 -0.63 -2.31
C LYS A 5 -15.34 -0.75 -1.32
N THR A 6 -15.74 -1.96 -0.95
CA THR A 6 -16.81 -2.19 0.04
C THR A 6 -16.39 -1.77 1.46
N TRP A 7 -15.11 -1.90 1.80
CA TRP A 7 -14.62 -1.62 3.15
C TRP A 7 -13.82 -0.31 3.27
N ALA A 8 -13.65 0.43 2.17
CA ALA A 8 -12.87 1.67 2.14
C ALA A 8 -13.36 2.68 3.17
N GLU A 9 -14.67 2.92 3.25
CA GLU A 9 -15.25 3.84 4.24
C GLU A 9 -14.92 3.43 5.66
N LEU A 10 -14.99 2.12 5.98
CA LEU A 10 -14.61 1.62 7.29
C LEU A 10 -13.11 1.80 7.54
N LEU A 11 -12.25 1.45 6.57
CA LEU A 11 -10.80 1.60 6.71
C LEU A 11 -10.39 3.07 6.89
N ASN A 12 -11.06 4.00 6.19
CA ASN A 12 -10.86 5.44 6.34
C ASN A 12 -11.20 5.92 7.76
N THR A 13 -12.20 5.35 8.42
CA THR A 13 -12.50 5.70 9.82
C THR A 13 -11.39 5.30 10.81
N PHE A 14 -10.52 4.35 10.44
CA PHE A 14 -9.38 3.93 11.25
C PHE A 14 -8.06 4.57 10.81
N CYS A 15 -7.89 4.86 9.52
CA CYS A 15 -6.68 5.48 8.96
C CYS A 15 -6.72 7.01 9.08
N ILE A 16 -6.83 7.51 10.31
CA ILE A 16 -6.94 8.95 10.59
C ILE A 16 -5.59 9.68 10.64
N ASN A 17 -4.47 8.96 10.47
CA ASN A 17 -3.12 9.52 10.38
C ASN A 17 -2.14 8.51 9.74
N GLY A 18 -1.01 9.03 9.26
CA GLY A 18 0.02 8.23 8.57
C GLY A 18 0.61 7.06 9.37
N LYS A 19 0.57 7.10 10.71
CA LYS A 19 1.01 5.93 11.52
C LYS A 19 0.04 4.76 11.35
N LEU A 20 -1.26 5.02 11.36
CA LEU A 20 -2.28 3.98 11.22
C LEU A 20 -2.35 3.45 9.79
N GLU A 21 -2.18 4.33 8.80
CA GLU A 21 -2.01 3.95 7.40
C GLU A 21 -0.80 3.03 7.20
N LEU A 22 0.35 3.37 7.80
CA LEU A 22 1.56 2.55 7.71
C LEU A 22 1.38 1.17 8.38
N GLU A 23 0.72 1.12 9.53
CA GLU A 23 0.37 -0.14 10.19
C GLU A 23 -0.57 -0.99 9.32
N LEU A 24 -1.57 -0.38 8.68
CA LEU A 24 -2.44 -1.06 7.72
C LEU A 24 -1.62 -1.66 6.57
N LEU A 25 -0.71 -0.88 5.98
CA LEU A 25 0.15 -1.34 4.88
C LEU A 25 1.05 -2.51 5.32
N TYR A 26 1.57 -2.50 6.55
CA TYR A 26 2.30 -3.65 7.11
C TYR A 26 1.40 -4.87 7.32
N LYS A 27 0.15 -4.70 7.74
CA LYS A 27 -0.80 -5.82 7.86
C LYS A 27 -1.12 -6.43 6.49
N VAL A 28 -1.33 -5.59 5.47
CA VAL A 28 -1.51 -6.03 4.08
C VAL A 28 -0.28 -6.80 3.60
N GLN A 29 0.93 -6.28 3.80
CA GLN A 29 2.19 -6.96 3.46
C GLN A 29 2.27 -8.36 4.09
N MET A 30 1.97 -8.47 5.39
CA MET A 30 2.01 -9.72 6.12
C MET A 30 1.00 -10.73 5.59
N GLN A 31 -0.24 -10.29 5.35
CA GLN A 31 -1.29 -11.15 4.81
C GLN A 31 -0.97 -11.63 3.39
N CYS A 32 -0.44 -10.75 2.55
CA CYS A 32 0.00 -11.09 1.20
C CYS A 32 1.20 -12.05 1.21
N TYR A 33 2.08 -11.97 2.20
CA TYR A 33 3.23 -12.88 2.33
C TYR A 33 2.82 -14.30 2.74
N GLU A 34 1.78 -14.43 3.57
CA GLU A 34 1.30 -15.71 4.09
C GLU A 34 0.42 -16.48 3.08
N ASP A 35 -0.16 -15.78 2.09
CA ASP A 35 -0.95 -16.39 1.02
C ASP A 35 -0.31 -16.15 -0.36
N ALA A 36 0.23 -17.21 -0.96
CA ALA A 36 0.86 -17.17 -2.28
C ALA A 36 -0.06 -16.62 -3.40
N LYS A 37 -1.39 -16.73 -3.26
CA LYS A 37 -2.34 -16.13 -4.21
C LYS A 37 -2.38 -14.60 -4.07
N LEU A 38 -2.26 -14.10 -2.84
CA LEU A 38 -2.28 -12.67 -2.53
C LEU A 38 -0.95 -11.98 -2.80
N MET A 39 0.16 -12.71 -2.80
CA MET A 39 1.49 -12.15 -3.14
C MET A 39 1.48 -11.35 -4.45
N LYS A 40 0.81 -11.87 -5.48
CA LYS A 40 0.74 -11.22 -6.81
C LYS A 40 -0.23 -10.03 -6.85
N LEU A 41 -1.16 -9.96 -5.90
CA LEU A 41 -2.18 -8.91 -5.82
C LEU A 41 -1.73 -7.72 -4.98
N PHE A 42 -0.59 -7.83 -4.28
CA PHE A 42 -0.12 -6.76 -3.39
C PHE A 42 -0.08 -5.37 -4.07
N PRO A 43 0.49 -5.18 -5.27
CA PRO A 43 0.51 -3.87 -5.91
C PRO A 43 -0.90 -3.34 -6.23
N GLU A 44 -1.80 -4.21 -6.66
CA GLU A 44 -3.20 -3.86 -6.96
C GLU A 44 -3.96 -3.47 -5.69
N ILE A 45 -3.70 -4.16 -4.57
CA ILE A 45 -4.30 -3.82 -3.27
C ILE A 45 -3.81 -2.44 -2.80
N VAL A 46 -2.51 -2.18 -2.86
CA VAL A 46 -1.95 -0.88 -2.44
C VAL A 46 -2.50 0.26 -3.28
N ARG A 47 -2.53 0.10 -4.61
CA ARG A 47 -3.15 1.08 -5.51
C ARG A 47 -4.63 1.27 -5.18
N SER A 48 -5.38 0.21 -4.93
CA SER A 48 -6.79 0.32 -4.54
C SER A 48 -7.01 1.09 -3.24
N LEU A 49 -6.08 1.01 -2.29
CA LEU A 49 -6.17 1.72 -1.03
C LEU A 49 -5.81 3.19 -1.22
N TYR A 50 -4.82 3.48 -2.06
CA TYR A 50 -4.50 4.84 -2.50
C TYR A 50 -5.68 5.51 -3.23
N ASP A 51 -6.25 4.85 -4.25
CA ASP A 51 -7.39 5.34 -5.05
C ASP A 51 -8.67 5.59 -4.23
N GLN A 52 -8.70 5.16 -2.96
CA GLN A 52 -9.84 5.31 -2.05
C GLN A 52 -9.52 6.22 -0.86
N ASP A 53 -8.42 6.96 -0.95
CA ASP A 53 -7.92 7.88 0.09
C ASP A 53 -7.65 7.18 1.44
N VAL A 54 -7.40 5.87 1.43
CA VAL A 54 -7.08 5.08 2.63
C VAL A 54 -5.60 5.16 2.97
N LEU A 55 -4.74 5.24 1.96
CA LEU A 55 -3.29 5.41 2.13
C LEU A 55 -2.86 6.68 1.43
N ALA A 56 -2.21 7.59 2.16
CA ALA A 56 -1.57 8.74 1.56
C ALA A 56 -0.32 8.33 0.76
N GLU A 57 0.02 9.14 -0.25
CA GLU A 57 1.25 8.99 -1.03
C GLU A 57 2.49 8.92 -0.14
N ASP A 58 2.63 9.88 0.78
CA ASP A 58 3.71 9.93 1.77
C ASP A 58 3.86 8.63 2.57
N THR A 59 2.75 7.99 2.94
CA THR A 59 2.77 6.72 3.66
C THR A 59 3.33 5.61 2.77
N ILE A 60 2.92 5.55 1.51
CA ILE A 60 3.37 4.56 0.53
C ILE A 60 4.86 4.74 0.23
N LEU A 61 5.30 5.99 -0.01
CA LEU A 61 6.71 6.33 -0.24
C LEU A 61 7.56 6.03 1.01
N HIS A 62 7.06 6.36 2.20
CA HIS A 62 7.73 6.02 3.46
C HIS A 62 7.91 4.50 3.60
N TRP A 63 6.84 3.73 3.40
CA TRP A 63 6.92 2.28 3.42
C TRP A 63 7.89 1.78 2.35
N PHE A 64 7.86 2.30 1.13
CA PHE A 64 8.73 1.86 0.04
C PHE A 64 10.21 2.12 0.32
N ARG A 65 10.57 3.30 0.81
CA ARG A 65 11.98 3.72 1.01
C ARG A 65 12.54 3.27 2.37
N LYS A 66 11.74 3.34 3.44
CA LYS A 66 12.20 3.18 4.84
C LYS A 66 11.53 2.03 5.59
N GLY A 67 10.65 1.26 4.93
CA GLY A 67 9.93 0.16 5.57
C GLY A 67 10.86 -0.89 6.17
N THR A 68 10.58 -1.29 7.42
CA THR A 68 11.46 -2.14 8.24
C THR A 68 11.01 -3.59 8.34
N ASN A 69 9.78 -3.92 7.93
CA ASN A 69 9.27 -5.29 7.99
C ASN A 69 9.95 -6.17 6.91
N PRO A 70 10.73 -7.21 7.29
CA PRO A 70 11.51 -7.99 6.34
C PRO A 70 10.67 -8.99 5.51
N LYS A 71 9.44 -9.34 5.92
CA LYS A 71 8.65 -10.41 5.28
C LYS A 71 8.30 -10.06 3.83
N GLY A 72 8.92 -10.76 2.87
CA GLY A 72 8.68 -10.55 1.44
C GLY A 72 9.10 -9.17 0.92
N ARG A 73 9.86 -8.40 1.71
CA ARG A 73 10.17 -6.98 1.45
C ARG A 73 10.73 -6.74 0.06
N GLN A 74 11.79 -7.46 -0.31
CA GLN A 74 12.44 -7.31 -1.61
C GLN A 74 11.48 -7.60 -2.77
N THR A 75 10.65 -8.63 -2.64
CA THR A 75 9.64 -8.98 -3.64
C THR A 75 8.58 -7.90 -3.78
N PHE A 76 8.04 -7.40 -2.66
CA PHE A 76 6.98 -6.41 -2.68
C PHE A 76 7.46 -5.02 -3.12
N VAL A 77 8.65 -4.60 -2.70
CA VAL A 77 9.28 -3.36 -3.19
C VAL A 77 9.43 -3.44 -4.71
N LYS A 78 10.03 -4.51 -5.24
CA LYS A 78 10.18 -4.68 -6.68
C LYS A 78 8.83 -4.70 -7.42
N ALA A 79 7.80 -5.30 -6.83
CA ALA A 79 6.47 -5.36 -7.43
C ALA A 79 5.75 -4.00 -7.41
N LEU A 80 6.05 -3.14 -6.44
CA LEU A 80 5.40 -1.84 -6.27
C LEU A 80 6.17 -0.70 -6.97
N GLU A 81 7.41 -0.92 -7.37
CA GLU A 81 8.29 0.06 -8.04
C GLU A 81 7.61 0.80 -9.20
N PRO A 82 6.89 0.15 -10.14
CA PRO A 82 6.21 0.88 -11.22
C PRO A 82 5.12 1.84 -10.73
N PHE A 83 4.47 1.52 -9.61
CA PHE A 83 3.46 2.40 -9.03
C PHE A 83 4.08 3.56 -8.26
N VAL A 84 5.20 3.33 -7.58
CA VAL A 84 5.95 4.40 -6.89
C VAL A 84 6.53 5.39 -7.88
N ASN A 85 7.11 4.93 -9.00
CA ASN A 85 7.59 5.83 -10.03
C ASN A 85 6.45 6.71 -10.58
N TRP A 86 5.26 6.15 -10.78
CA TRP A 86 4.09 6.93 -11.20
C TRP A 86 3.65 7.97 -10.16
N LEU A 87 3.72 7.65 -8.86
CA LEU A 87 3.42 8.62 -7.79
C LEU A 87 4.41 9.79 -7.83
N GLU A 88 5.72 9.48 -7.93
CA GLU A 88 6.79 10.49 -7.98
C GLU A 88 6.74 11.35 -9.26
N GLU A 89 6.41 10.74 -10.41
CA GLU A 89 6.24 11.46 -11.68
C GLU A 89 5.00 12.38 -11.67
N ALA A 90 3.93 11.99 -10.97
CA ALA A 90 2.72 12.82 -10.85
C ALA A 90 2.96 14.10 -10.04
N GLU A 91 3.85 14.05 -9.03
CA GLU A 91 4.25 15.23 -8.24
C GLU A 91 5.13 16.20 -9.05
N GLU A 92 5.94 15.71 -9.99
CA GLU A 92 6.80 16.57 -10.84
C GLU A 92 6.03 17.30 -11.96
N GLU A 93 4.83 16.84 -12.32
CA GLU A 93 3.98 17.43 -13.36
C GLU A 93 2.95 18.48 -12.84
N GLU A 94 2.81 18.63 -11.51
CA GLU A 94 1.96 19.64 -10.83
C GLU A 94 2.73 20.86 -10.31
#